data_AF-A0A966FA12-F1
#
_entry.id   AF-A0A966FA12-F1
#
_cell.length_a   1.000
_cell.length_b   1.000
_cell.length_c   1.000
_cell.angle_alpha   90.00
_cell.angle_beta   90.00
_cell.angle_gamma   90.00
#
_symmetry.space_group_name_H-M   'P 1'
#
loop_
_entity.id
_entity.type
_entity.pdbx_description
1 polymer ?
#
loop_
_entity_poly.entity_id
_entity_poly.type
_entity_poly.pdbx_seq_one_letter_code
_entity_poly.pdbx_strand_id
1 'polypeptide(L)'
;MSESAASTAKKRPEFYNIDGASLISYRWPLASIASGMHRVSGAIMFFLMPFIIWMFDNSISSEISFNKFKAAFNVGMLGLPGFIWKLVALALIWASLHHFIAGLRHLWMDTHHEQVTKDFGRQTAVAVLVLTLSLTLVLGAKLFGLY
;
A
#
# COMPACT_ATOMS: atom_id res chain seq x y z
N MET A 1 19.37 47.59 -23.56
CA MET A 1 18.83 46.65 -22.55
C MET A 1 17.34 46.52 -22.83
N SER A 2 16.92 45.56 -23.67
CA SER A 2 15.51 45.34 -23.99
C SER A 2 15.02 44.21 -23.10
N GLU A 3 14.23 44.55 -22.08
CA GLU A 3 13.51 43.57 -21.28
C GLU A 3 12.41 42.96 -22.16
N SER A 4 12.55 41.66 -22.44
CA SER A 4 11.50 40.87 -23.07
C SER A 4 10.33 40.75 -22.09
N ALA A 5 9.29 41.55 -22.30
CA ALA A 5 8.04 41.44 -21.57
C ALA A 5 7.43 40.05 -21.83
N ALA A 6 7.60 39.14 -20.88
CA ALA A 6 6.95 37.84 -20.91
C ALA A 6 5.43 38.04 -20.95
N SER A 7 4.84 37.77 -22.10
CA SER A 7 3.39 37.76 -22.32
C SER A 7 2.71 36.92 -21.24
N THR A 8 1.86 37.55 -20.42
CA THR A 8 0.97 36.88 -19.47
C THR A 8 -0.19 36.23 -20.23
N ALA A 9 0.13 35.19 -21.00
CA ALA A 9 -0.87 34.43 -21.75
C ALA A 9 -1.94 33.87 -20.78
N LYS A 10 -3.21 34.17 -21.08
CA LYS A 10 -4.37 33.71 -20.29
C LYS A 10 -4.34 32.18 -20.17
N LYS A 11 -4.35 31.66 -18.93
CA LYS A 11 -4.37 30.21 -18.68
C LYS A 11 -5.60 29.60 -19.36
N ARG A 12 -5.38 28.58 -20.21
CA ARG A 12 -6.47 27.86 -20.88
C ARG A 12 -7.34 27.15 -19.84
N PRO A 13 -8.68 27.12 -20.02
CA PRO A 13 -9.55 26.39 -19.11
C PRO A 13 -9.24 24.89 -19.19
N GLU A 14 -9.00 24.29 -18.03
CA GLU A 14 -8.85 22.84 -17.84
C GLU A 14 -10.19 22.29 -17.37
N PHE A 15 -10.77 21.35 -18.10
CA PHE A 15 -12.03 20.72 -17.74
C PHE A 15 -11.74 19.41 -17.02
N TYR A 16 -12.11 19.35 -15.75
CA TYR A 16 -12.06 18.13 -14.95
C TYR A 16 -13.46 17.53 -14.89
N ASN A 17 -13.60 16.22 -15.15
CA ASN A 17 -14.91 15.55 -15.08
C ASN A 17 -15.40 15.37 -13.64
N ILE A 18 -14.53 15.46 -12.63
CA ILE A 18 -14.81 15.22 -11.22
C ILE A 18 -13.95 16.20 -10.41
N ASP A 19 -14.58 17.02 -9.56
CA ASP A 19 -13.87 17.89 -8.63
C ASP A 19 -13.45 17.11 -7.36
N GLY A 20 -12.57 17.70 -6.54
CA GLY A 20 -12.01 17.01 -5.37
C GLY A 20 -13.08 16.52 -4.38
N ALA A 21 -14.15 17.30 -4.18
CA ALA A 21 -15.25 16.93 -3.30
C ALA A 21 -16.06 15.74 -3.85
N SER A 22 -16.25 15.66 -5.17
CA SER A 22 -16.98 14.57 -5.82
C SER A 22 -16.25 13.22 -5.79
N LEU A 23 -14.94 13.17 -5.48
CA LEU A 23 -14.21 11.91 -5.36
C LEU A 23 -14.73 11.01 -4.23
N ILE A 24 -15.29 11.63 -3.17
CA ILE A 24 -15.82 10.92 -2.00
C ILE A 24 -17.12 10.17 -2.35
N SER A 25 -17.98 10.78 -3.17
CA SER A 25 -19.28 10.20 -3.57
C SER A 25 -19.20 9.40 -4.88
N TYR A 26 -18.06 9.42 -5.57
CA TYR A 26 -17.88 8.72 -6.84
C TYR A 26 -17.97 7.20 -6.67
N ARG A 27 -18.71 6.54 -7.58
CA ARG A 27 -18.86 5.08 -7.59
C ARG A 27 -17.67 4.43 -8.27
N TRP A 28 -16.62 4.16 -7.50
CA TRP A 28 -15.40 3.55 -7.99
C TRP A 28 -15.60 2.08 -8.43
N PRO A 29 -15.21 1.72 -9.66
CA PRO A 29 -15.10 0.31 -10.05
C PRO A 29 -14.10 -0.45 -9.17
N LEU A 30 -14.34 -1.73 -8.90
CA LEU A 30 -13.42 -2.54 -8.10
C LEU A 30 -11.99 -2.57 -8.65
N ALA A 31 -11.85 -2.57 -9.98
CA ALA A 31 -10.56 -2.53 -10.66
C ALA A 31 -9.78 -1.22 -10.36
N SER A 32 -10.46 -0.08 -10.25
CA SER A 32 -9.80 1.18 -9.91
C SER A 32 -9.39 1.23 -8.44
N ILE A 33 -10.22 0.67 -7.54
CA ILE A 33 -9.89 0.55 -6.12
C ILE A 33 -8.64 -0.32 -5.94
N ALA A 34 -8.62 -1.52 -6.53
CA ALA A 34 -7.48 -2.44 -6.44
C ALA A 34 -6.18 -1.81 -6.99
N SER A 35 -6.28 -1.07 -8.10
CA SER A 35 -5.15 -0.33 -8.67
C SER A 35 -4.67 0.83 -7.77
N GLY A 36 -5.59 1.61 -7.20
CA GLY A 36 -5.26 2.66 -6.23
C GLY A 36 -4.56 2.09 -4.99
N MET A 37 -5.10 0.99 -4.44
CA MET A 37 -4.51 0.27 -3.32
C MET A 37 -3.10 -0.25 -3.66
N HIS A 38 -2.83 -0.71 -4.89
CA HIS A 38 -1.49 -1.14 -5.32
C HIS A 38 -0.46 0.00 -5.30
N ARG A 39 -0.87 1.22 -5.68
CA ARG A 39 -0.01 2.41 -5.60
C ARG A 39 0.26 2.80 -4.15
N VAL A 40 -0.79 2.85 -3.33
CA VAL A 40 -0.68 3.20 -1.91
C VAL A 40 0.17 2.17 -1.18
N SER A 41 0.00 0.88 -1.45
CA SER A 41 0.81 -0.16 -0.82
C SER A 41 2.29 -0.05 -1.19
N GLY A 42 2.61 0.30 -2.44
CA GLY A 42 3.98 0.61 -2.86
C GLY A 42 4.58 1.78 -2.07
N ALA A 43 3.83 2.87 -1.91
CA ALA A 43 4.25 4.02 -1.12
C ALA A 43 4.47 3.66 0.37
N ILE A 44 3.58 2.87 0.98
CA ILE A 44 3.73 2.42 2.37
C ILE A 44 5.05 1.64 2.54
N MET A 45 5.34 0.67 1.66
CA MET A 45 6.58 -0.10 1.76
C MET A 45 7.82 0.79 1.58
N PHE A 46 7.78 1.76 0.67
CA PHE A 46 8.87 2.71 0.47
C PHE A 46 9.12 3.56 1.72
N PHE A 47 8.10 4.20 2.26
CA PHE A 47 8.25 5.08 3.42
C PHE A 47 8.56 4.32 4.72
N LEU A 48 8.12 3.07 4.85
CA LEU A 48 8.43 2.21 5.99
C LEU A 48 9.71 1.37 5.78
N MET A 49 10.45 1.58 4.69
CA MET A 49 11.72 0.89 4.45
C MET A 49 12.73 1.05 5.60
N PRO A 50 12.92 2.23 6.22
CA PRO A 50 13.78 2.36 7.40
C PRO A 50 13.34 1.47 8.57
N PHE A 51 12.02 1.33 8.77
CA PHE A 51 11.47 0.45 9.81
C PHE A 51 11.71 -1.03 9.49
N ILE A 52 11.57 -1.43 8.23
CA ILE A 52 11.90 -2.80 7.78
C ILE A 52 13.38 -3.13 8.03
N ILE A 53 14.28 -2.21 7.67
CA ILE A 53 15.72 -2.38 7.88
C ILE A 53 16.05 -2.48 9.37
N TRP A 54 15.46 -1.62 10.20
CA TRP A 54 15.63 -1.67 11.65
C TRP A 54 15.14 -3.00 12.26
N MET A 55 13.95 -3.49 11.84
CA MET A 55 13.44 -4.78 12.28
C MET A 55 14.40 -5.91 11.91
N PHE A 56 14.88 -5.92 10.66
CA PHE A 56 15.79 -6.95 10.17
C PHE A 56 17.11 -6.96 10.92
N ASP A 57 17.78 -5.81 11.06
CA ASP A 57 19.03 -5.67 11.81
C ASP A 57 18.88 -6.14 13.27
N ASN A 58 17.82 -5.70 13.96
CA ASN A 58 17.61 -6.12 15.35
C ASN A 58 17.24 -7.61 15.47
N SER A 59 16.69 -8.22 14.42
CA SER A 59 16.32 -9.64 14.44
C SER A 59 17.50 -10.61 14.34
N ILE A 60 18.63 -10.18 13.73
CA ILE A 60 19.76 -11.07 13.42
C ILE A 60 21.05 -10.72 14.16
N SER A 61 21.21 -9.49 14.65
CA SER A 61 22.52 -9.00 15.10
C SER A 61 23.03 -9.60 16.42
N SER A 62 22.16 -9.88 17.40
CA SER A 62 22.53 -10.60 18.64
C SER A 62 21.29 -10.95 19.45
N GLU A 63 21.44 -11.79 20.48
CA GLU A 63 20.36 -12.10 21.43
C GLU A 63 19.83 -10.84 22.14
N ILE A 64 20.71 -9.93 22.53
CA ILE A 64 20.33 -8.65 23.15
C ILE A 64 19.49 -7.82 22.16
N SER A 65 19.90 -7.77 20.90
CA SER A 65 19.17 -7.07 19.83
C SER A 65 17.79 -7.70 19.59
N PHE A 66 17.73 -9.02 19.53
CA PHE A 66 16.48 -9.76 19.34
C PHE A 66 15.51 -9.55 20.52
N ASN A 67 16.02 -9.45 21.74
CA ASN A 67 15.21 -9.12 22.91
C ASN A 67 14.67 -7.68 22.85
N LYS A 68 15.45 -6.71 22.36
CA LYS A 68 14.95 -5.35 22.09
C LYS A 68 13.86 -5.34 21.03
N PHE A 69 14.05 -6.09 19.94
CA PHE A 69 13.05 -6.28 18.89
C PHE A 69 11.74 -6.82 19.49
N LYS A 70 11.78 -7.94 20.24
CA LYS A 70 10.58 -8.49 20.89
C LYS A 70 9.92 -7.49 21.86
N ALA A 71 10.72 -6.76 22.63
CA ALA A 71 10.20 -5.78 23.60
C ALA A 71 9.44 -4.64 22.91
N ALA A 72 9.88 -4.18 21.74
CA ALA A 72 9.18 -3.14 20.97
C ALA A 72 7.73 -3.54 20.61
N PHE A 73 7.50 -4.82 20.27
CA PHE A 73 6.18 -5.33 19.91
C PHE A 73 5.33 -5.77 21.12
N ASN A 74 5.96 -6.22 22.21
CA ASN A 74 5.25 -6.72 23.38
C ASN A 74 4.95 -5.64 24.41
N VAL A 75 5.89 -4.73 24.64
CA VAL A 75 5.77 -3.64 25.61
C VAL A 75 5.53 -2.32 24.89
N GLY A 76 6.43 -1.96 23.97
CA GLY A 76 6.38 -0.70 23.23
C GLY A 76 7.74 -0.08 23.03
N MET A 77 7.79 0.96 22.19
CA MET A 77 8.97 1.80 21.97
C MET A 77 8.54 3.20 21.56
N LEU A 78 9.43 4.19 21.73
CA LEU A 78 9.18 5.61 21.44
C LEU A 78 7.95 6.18 22.16
N GLY A 79 7.65 5.69 23.37
CA GLY A 79 6.48 6.11 24.14
C GLY A 79 5.14 5.57 23.62
N LEU A 80 5.15 4.73 22.57
CA LEU A 80 3.97 4.09 22.02
C LEU A 80 3.89 2.61 22.45
N PRO A 81 2.69 2.11 22.80
CA PRO A 81 2.52 0.74 23.25
C PRO A 81 2.75 -0.27 22.12
N GLY A 82 3.18 -1.48 22.46
CA GLY A 82 3.55 -2.53 21.51
C GLY A 82 2.48 -2.89 20.48
N PHE A 83 1.19 -2.77 20.85
CA PHE A 83 0.09 -3.03 19.92
C PHE A 83 0.09 -2.06 18.71
N ILE A 84 0.53 -0.81 18.87
CA ILE A 84 0.63 0.15 17.77
C ILE A 84 1.69 -0.33 16.77
N TRP A 85 2.83 -0.82 17.25
CA TRP A 85 3.87 -1.39 16.40
C TRP A 85 3.41 -2.67 15.69
N LYS A 86 2.56 -3.49 16.34
CA LYS A 86 1.87 -4.61 15.66
C LYS A 86 0.93 -4.12 14.56
N LEU A 87 0.20 -3.01 14.75
CA LEU A 87 -0.63 -2.44 13.67
C LEU A 87 0.20 -1.90 12.50
N VAL A 88 1.35 -1.27 12.78
CA VAL A 88 2.29 -0.84 11.72
C VAL A 88 2.83 -2.05 10.96
N ALA A 89 3.21 -3.12 11.65
CA ALA A 89 3.63 -4.36 11.00
C ALA A 89 2.48 -5.02 10.22
N LEU A 90 1.24 -4.98 10.71
CA LEU A 90 0.08 -5.46 9.97
C LEU A 90 -0.16 -4.66 8.69
N ALA A 91 0.00 -3.33 8.74
CA ALA A 91 -0.08 -2.47 7.57
C ALA A 91 1.02 -2.81 6.55
N LEU A 92 2.24 -3.13 7.00
CA LEU A 92 3.32 -3.63 6.14
C LEU A 92 2.99 -4.99 5.52
N ILE A 93 2.48 -5.94 6.30
CA ILE A 93 2.05 -7.26 5.81
C ILE A 93 0.99 -7.09 4.71
N TRP A 94 -0.06 -6.30 4.99
CA TRP A 94 -1.08 -6.00 4.01
C TRP A 94 -0.49 -5.33 2.76
N ALA A 95 0.38 -4.33 2.94
CA ALA A 95 0.97 -3.60 1.83
C ALA A 95 1.81 -4.53 0.93
N SER A 96 2.67 -5.37 1.50
CA SER A 96 3.45 -6.34 0.75
C SER A 96 2.58 -7.35 0.00
N LEU A 97 1.57 -7.92 0.67
CA LEU A 97 0.65 -8.88 0.05
C LEU A 97 -0.17 -8.24 -1.08
N HIS A 98 -0.79 -7.09 -0.82
CA HIS A 98 -1.59 -6.39 -1.83
C HIS A 98 -0.73 -5.95 -3.01
N HIS A 99 0.44 -5.38 -2.75
CA HIS A 99 1.35 -4.93 -3.80
C HIS A 99 1.79 -6.09 -4.70
N PHE A 100 2.20 -7.21 -4.10
CA PHE A 100 2.66 -8.38 -4.82
C PHE A 100 1.55 -9.02 -5.66
N ILE A 101 0.40 -9.33 -5.05
CA ILE A 101 -0.71 -10.00 -5.75
C ILE A 101 -1.31 -9.11 -6.85
N ALA A 102 -1.49 -7.81 -6.57
CA ALA A 102 -1.93 -6.86 -7.60
C ALA A 102 -0.87 -6.64 -8.69
N GLY A 103 0.42 -6.69 -8.34
CA GLY A 103 1.53 -6.64 -9.27
C GLY A 103 1.54 -7.83 -10.24
N LEU A 104 1.32 -9.04 -9.73
CA LEU A 104 1.15 -10.23 -10.58
C LEU A 104 -0.04 -10.08 -11.54
N ARG A 105 -1.17 -9.54 -11.06
CA ARG A 105 -2.31 -9.21 -11.92
C ARG A 105 -1.93 -8.21 -13.02
N HIS A 106 -1.13 -7.20 -12.72
CA HIS A 106 -0.65 -6.24 -13.71
C HIS A 106 0.24 -6.91 -14.76
N LEU A 107 1.27 -7.65 -14.34
CA LEU A 107 2.16 -8.39 -15.25
C LEU A 107 1.40 -9.38 -16.16
N TRP A 108 0.35 -10.02 -15.63
CA TRP A 108 -0.51 -10.88 -16.43
C TRP A 108 -1.24 -10.10 -17.53
N MET A 109 -1.85 -8.96 -17.17
CA MET A 109 -2.56 -8.11 -18.13
C MET A 109 -1.61 -7.50 -19.17
N ASP A 110 -0.37 -7.20 -18.79
CA ASP A 110 0.67 -6.66 -19.68
C ASP A 110 1.17 -7.71 -20.69
N THR A 111 0.94 -9.00 -20.44
CA THR A 111 1.35 -10.10 -21.34
C THR A 111 0.18 -10.72 -22.11
N HIS A 112 -1.06 -10.57 -21.62
CA HIS A 112 -2.28 -11.18 -22.18
C HIS A 112 -3.34 -10.12 -22.50
N HIS A 113 -2.99 -9.16 -23.36
CA HIS A 113 -3.83 -8.02 -23.71
C HIS A 113 -5.21 -8.43 -24.27
N GLU A 114 -5.29 -9.54 -24.98
CA GLU A 114 -6.52 -10.08 -25.58
C GLU A 114 -7.56 -10.52 -24.53
N GLN A 115 -7.13 -10.81 -23.31
CA GLN A 115 -8.00 -11.23 -22.20
C GLN A 115 -8.52 -10.05 -21.38
N VAL A 116 -8.01 -8.84 -21.61
CA VAL A 116 -8.32 -7.64 -20.81
C VAL A 116 -9.68 -7.07 -21.21
N THR A 117 -10.73 -7.58 -20.58
CA THR A 117 -12.11 -7.06 -20.68
C THR A 117 -12.56 -6.39 -19.37
N LYS A 118 -13.70 -5.67 -19.40
CA LYS A 118 -14.28 -5.07 -18.18
C LYS A 118 -14.62 -6.13 -17.13
N ASP A 119 -15.20 -7.26 -17.56
CA ASP A 119 -15.59 -8.34 -16.66
C ASP A 119 -14.37 -9.05 -16.08
N PHE A 120 -13.36 -9.35 -16.91
CA PHE A 120 -12.09 -9.89 -16.44
C PHE A 120 -11.41 -8.93 -15.45
N GLY A 121 -11.39 -7.63 -15.75
CA GLY A 121 -10.85 -6.61 -14.86
C GLY A 121 -11.54 -6.56 -13.50
N ARG A 122 -12.87 -6.73 -13.47
CA ARG A 122 -13.67 -6.83 -12.24
C ARG A 122 -13.38 -8.12 -11.47
N GLN A 123 -13.44 -9.27 -12.12
CA GLN A 123 -13.24 -10.59 -11.50
C GLN A 123 -11.84 -10.70 -10.88
N THR A 124 -10.80 -10.31 -11.62
CA THR A 124 -9.42 -10.33 -11.13
C THR A 124 -9.21 -9.34 -9.98
N ALA A 125 -9.87 -8.18 -10.00
CA ALA A 125 -9.82 -7.25 -8.86
C ALA A 125 -10.47 -7.84 -7.60
N VAL A 126 -11.61 -8.54 -7.74
CA VAL A 126 -12.22 -9.29 -6.62
C VAL A 126 -11.25 -10.34 -6.09
N ALA A 127 -10.63 -11.13 -6.98
CA ALA A 127 -9.67 -12.15 -6.58
C ALA A 127 -8.49 -11.58 -5.78
N VAL A 128 -7.89 -10.47 -6.25
CA VAL A 128 -6.83 -9.74 -5.52
C VAL A 128 -7.32 -9.38 -4.11
N LEU A 129 -8.47 -8.71 -3.99
CA LEU A 129 -8.98 -8.24 -2.70
C LEU A 129 -9.27 -9.39 -1.74
N VAL A 130 -9.92 -10.46 -2.21
CA VAL A 130 -10.24 -11.63 -1.38
C VAL A 130 -8.96 -12.32 -0.88
N LEU A 131 -7.99 -12.56 -1.77
CA LEU A 131 -6.74 -13.22 -1.41
C LEU A 131 -5.94 -12.37 -0.43
N THR A 132 -5.77 -11.08 -0.70
CA THR A 132 -5.03 -10.15 0.16
C THR A 132 -5.67 -10.05 1.54
N LEU A 133 -6.99 -9.86 1.63
CA LEU A 133 -7.67 -9.74 2.92
C LEU A 133 -7.60 -11.05 3.71
N SER A 134 -7.81 -12.19 3.06
CA SER A 134 -7.74 -13.51 3.72
C SER A 134 -6.35 -13.78 4.29
N LEU A 135 -5.29 -13.55 3.50
CA LEU A 135 -3.92 -13.75 3.94
C LEU A 135 -3.52 -12.75 5.04
N THR A 136 -3.98 -11.50 4.94
CA THR A 136 -3.74 -10.47 5.96
C THR A 136 -4.41 -10.85 7.28
N LEU A 137 -5.63 -11.40 7.25
CA LEU A 137 -6.32 -11.88 8.46
C LEU A 137 -5.58 -13.04 9.11
N VAL A 138 -5.15 -14.03 8.32
CA VAL A 138 -4.38 -15.18 8.84
C VAL A 138 -3.06 -14.74 9.47
N LEU A 139 -2.27 -13.94 8.76
CA LEU A 139 -0.99 -13.44 9.27
C LEU A 139 -1.17 -12.46 10.43
N GLY A 140 -2.23 -11.65 10.41
CA GLY A 140 -2.62 -10.79 11.51
C GLY A 140 -2.95 -11.59 12.76
N ALA A 141 -3.75 -12.66 12.64
CA ALA A 141 -4.06 -13.54 13.75
C ALA A 141 -2.79 -14.11 14.41
N LYS A 142 -1.81 -14.52 13.61
CA LYS A 142 -0.48 -14.93 14.12
C LYS A 142 0.27 -13.79 14.80
N LEU A 143 0.30 -12.60 14.20
CA LEU A 143 0.99 -11.42 14.75
C LEU A 143 0.44 -11.00 16.12
N PHE A 144 -0.86 -11.20 16.34
CA PHE A 144 -1.53 -10.93 17.61
C PHE A 144 -1.54 -12.14 18.57
N GLY A 145 -0.92 -13.26 18.21
CA GLY A 145 -0.73 -14.41 19.09
C GLY A 145 -1.97 -15.29 19.26
N LEU A 146 -2.85 -15.34 18.26
CA LEU A 146 -4.06 -16.17 18.30
C LEU A 146 -3.77 -17.67 18.06
N TYR A 147 -2.62 -18.01 17.47
CA TYR A 147 -2.12 -19.37 17.26
C TYR A 147 -0.61 -19.41 16.99
#